data_AF-A0A529V167-F1
#
_entry.id   AF-A0A529V167-F1
#
_cell.length_a   1.000
_cell.length_b   1.000
_cell.length_c   1.000
_cell.angle_alpha   90.00
_cell.angle_beta   90.00
_cell.angle_gamma   90.00
#
_symmetry.space_group_name_H-M   'P 1'
#
loop_
_entity.id
_entity.type
_entity.pdbx_description
1 polymer ?
#
loop_
_entity_poly.entity_id
_entity_poly.type
_entity_poly.pdbx_seq_one_letter_code
_entity_poly.pdbx_strand_id
1 'polypeptide(L)'
;MTVDVGGHVTGGAGGITVIGGGGGGAAAIVLTVGGTVTNSGTLTGGVGGNSFGTSGGAGGDGGAGVQLLSGGTVINEADGTIAGGAGGTGLLAPGDGGAGIKGAGIAVINGGTITGGAGGSGGGLAGQAIQFTGGVNSLEIWSTSNIAGNVKAFSAADTFNLGGSADGSFDVSQLGPGAKYDGFGLYQKTGTGTWTLTGTTSAVTPWTLSDGTLSVSADTNLGAASGGLTFNGGTLQTTSAFTSSRNVALTDNGTVQTDANLGLTGTISGSGLLTKTGAGTLTLSGNNSYTGGTRILGGTLEAKGGNAIGDQSAVIAQAGVFRVLDDETIGTLSGDAGTVELVGDLTTSTNFANTIALFYGGISGTGGFVKNGAYRQVLAGNNSYQGATQILGGTLYAVGTGIDSIPDASAVTVAAGATLSLARPSISSGITGIDSDDETIGSLSGAGNVALGDRKLAIGGDASTAFSGSISGAGGSLAKLGTGTLTLSGTNTYTGATTVDAGRLRVDGSLGNTAVSVGSSGTLSGVGTIAGPVTVDGTIAPGDSPGTLTVGSLTLNASAKLDYELGTPGTVGSGVNDLIVVNGDLTLDGTLNITDVGGFGASTGS
;
A
#
# COMPACT_ATOMS: atom_id res chain seq x y z
N MET A 1 1.06 34.56 32.43
CA MET A 1 1.38 35.98 32.27
C MET A 1 1.25 36.32 30.81
N THR A 2 0.59 37.43 30.48
CA THR A 2 0.44 37.90 29.10
C THR A 2 1.08 39.28 29.00
N VAL A 3 1.91 39.50 27.97
CA VAL A 3 2.45 40.81 27.61
C VAL A 3 1.99 41.13 26.21
N ASP A 4 1.03 42.04 26.12
CA ASP A 4 0.40 42.41 24.85
C ASP A 4 1.30 43.28 23.99
N VAL A 5 0.88 43.49 22.74
CA VAL A 5 1.56 44.37 21.78
C VAL A 5 1.82 45.75 22.37
N GLY A 6 3.06 46.23 22.22
CA GLY A 6 3.52 47.50 22.79
C GLY A 6 3.85 47.45 24.29
N GLY A 7 3.58 46.34 24.98
CA GLY A 7 4.06 46.10 26.35
C GLY A 7 5.58 45.94 26.40
N HIS A 8 6.21 46.46 27.46
CA HIS A 8 7.65 46.36 27.68
C HIS A 8 7.92 45.92 29.12
N VAL A 9 8.70 44.85 29.31
CA VAL A 9 9.17 44.39 30.61
C VAL A 9 10.69 44.26 30.55
N THR A 10 11.38 44.95 31.45
CA THR A 10 12.85 44.93 31.52
C THR A 10 13.31 44.50 32.91
N GLY A 11 14.23 43.55 32.96
CA GLY A 11 14.88 43.12 34.20
C GLY A 11 15.75 44.23 34.80
N GLY A 12 15.90 44.23 36.12
CA GLY A 12 16.77 45.17 36.83
C GLY A 12 18.25 45.03 36.43
N ALA A 13 18.93 46.15 36.25
CA ALA A 13 20.36 46.18 35.92
C ALA A 13 21.25 45.84 37.12
N GLY A 14 22.39 45.23 36.85
CA GLY A 14 23.43 44.95 37.82
C GLY A 14 24.13 46.22 38.34
N GLY A 15 24.58 46.18 39.60
CA GLY A 15 25.28 47.30 40.23
C GLY A 15 26.67 47.55 39.64
N ILE A 16 27.05 48.84 39.54
CA ILE A 16 28.38 49.28 39.12
C ILE A 16 29.31 49.32 40.34
N THR A 17 30.54 48.81 40.21
CA THR A 17 31.53 48.84 41.29
C THR A 17 32.88 49.44 40.83
N VAL A 18 33.58 50.07 41.76
CA VAL A 18 34.95 50.58 41.55
C VAL A 18 35.99 49.60 42.11
N ILE A 19 35.62 48.79 43.12
CA ILE A 19 36.46 47.77 43.73
C ILE A 19 35.60 46.51 43.92
N GLY A 20 35.89 45.45 43.17
CA GLY A 20 35.09 44.21 43.15
C GLY A 20 34.45 43.89 41.78
N GLY A 21 33.72 42.78 41.70
CA GLY A 21 32.97 42.39 40.50
C GLY A 21 31.66 43.19 40.34
N GLY A 22 31.17 43.31 39.11
CA GLY A 22 29.85 43.86 38.81
C GLY A 22 28.73 42.90 39.24
N GLY A 23 27.58 43.44 39.65
CA GLY A 23 26.40 42.61 39.95
C GLY A 23 25.76 42.03 38.69
N GLY A 24 25.14 40.85 38.75
CA GLY A 24 24.40 40.29 37.61
C GLY A 24 23.10 41.06 37.32
N GLY A 25 22.64 41.01 36.08
CA GLY A 25 21.31 41.49 35.68
C GLY A 25 20.19 40.54 36.11
N ALA A 26 19.02 41.08 36.45
CA ALA A 26 17.83 40.28 36.76
C ALA A 26 17.08 39.88 35.50
N ALA A 27 16.33 38.77 35.54
CA ALA A 27 15.48 38.39 34.42
C ALA A 27 14.28 39.34 34.27
N ALA A 28 13.74 39.51 33.06
CA ALA A 28 12.54 40.33 32.86
C ALA A 28 11.31 39.67 33.50
N ILE A 29 11.18 38.35 33.31
CA ILE A 29 10.14 37.52 33.92
C ILE A 29 10.81 36.31 34.58
N VAL A 30 10.40 36.00 35.81
CA VAL A 30 10.74 34.75 36.50
C VAL A 30 9.45 34.04 36.89
N LEU A 31 9.26 32.81 36.41
CA LEU A 31 8.23 31.90 36.92
C LEU A 31 8.87 30.85 37.83
N THR A 32 8.50 30.90 39.11
CA THR A 32 9.03 30.00 40.16
C THR A 32 8.21 28.72 40.30
N VAL A 33 6.92 28.79 39.98
CA VAL A 33 6.02 27.66 39.80
C VAL A 33 5.61 27.65 38.33
N GLY A 34 5.45 26.47 37.72
CA GLY A 34 5.15 26.35 36.29
C GLY A 34 3.93 27.18 35.84
N GLY A 35 3.80 27.41 34.53
CA GLY A 35 2.73 28.22 33.95
C GLY A 35 3.05 28.68 32.53
N THR A 36 2.20 29.54 31.96
CA THR A 36 2.37 30.04 30.60
C THR A 36 2.76 31.52 30.58
N VAL A 37 3.79 31.88 29.83
CA VAL A 37 4.12 33.25 29.39
C VAL A 37 3.68 33.39 27.94
N THR A 38 2.74 34.28 27.65
CA THR A 38 2.36 34.65 26.27
C THR A 38 2.86 36.07 26.00
N ASN A 39 3.65 36.25 24.94
CA ASN A 39 4.29 37.51 24.62
C ASN A 39 4.00 37.94 23.19
N SER A 40 3.46 39.14 23.04
CA SER A 40 3.38 39.91 21.80
C SER A 40 4.05 41.28 21.91
N GLY A 41 4.68 41.57 23.07
CA GLY A 41 5.44 42.79 23.34
C GLY A 41 6.94 42.53 23.43
N THR A 42 7.66 43.32 24.24
CA THR A 42 9.12 43.23 24.42
C THR A 42 9.48 42.80 25.85
N LEU A 43 10.26 41.72 25.97
CA LEU A 43 10.82 41.22 27.22
C LEU A 43 12.34 41.26 27.16
N THR A 44 12.99 42.03 28.03
CA THR A 44 14.45 42.23 27.99
C THR A 44 15.09 41.95 29.34
N GLY A 45 16.04 41.03 29.40
CA GLY A 45 16.83 40.80 30.60
C GLY A 45 17.63 42.04 31.01
N GLY A 46 17.83 42.23 32.31
CA GLY A 46 18.62 43.34 32.83
C GLY A 46 20.08 43.24 32.41
N VAL A 47 20.73 44.38 32.16
CA VAL A 47 22.17 44.41 31.83
C VAL A 47 23.02 44.06 33.05
N GLY A 48 24.13 43.37 32.83
CA GLY A 48 25.14 43.10 33.83
C GLY A 48 25.86 44.37 34.28
N GLY A 49 26.28 44.39 35.54
CA GLY A 49 26.96 45.52 36.16
C GLY A 49 28.41 45.67 35.66
N ASN A 50 28.86 46.92 35.53
CA ASN A 50 30.22 47.24 35.10
C ASN A 50 31.19 47.33 36.28
N SER A 51 32.47 47.05 36.03
CA SER A 51 33.58 47.32 36.97
C SER A 51 34.67 48.18 36.33
N PHE A 52 35.04 49.29 36.98
CA PHE A 52 35.95 50.33 36.41
C PHE A 52 37.24 50.59 37.21
N GLY A 53 37.60 49.70 38.14
CA GLY A 53 38.77 49.87 39.02
C GLY A 53 40.12 49.47 38.43
N THR A 54 41.20 50.11 38.87
CA THR A 54 42.59 49.76 38.53
C THR A 54 43.04 48.40 39.07
N SER A 55 42.31 47.84 40.04
CA SER A 55 42.52 46.49 40.58
C SER A 55 41.84 45.38 39.77
N GLY A 56 41.06 45.75 38.74
CA GLY A 56 40.41 44.85 37.79
C GLY A 56 39.29 44.00 38.39
N GLY A 57 38.03 44.40 38.26
CA GLY A 57 36.89 43.53 38.57
C GLY A 57 36.41 42.75 37.34
N ALA A 58 35.70 41.65 37.57
CA ALA A 58 34.91 40.99 36.53
C ALA A 58 33.60 41.75 36.29
N GLY A 59 33.11 41.80 35.05
CA GLY A 59 31.78 42.29 34.73
C GLY A 59 30.71 41.31 35.20
N GLY A 60 29.52 41.80 35.54
CA GLY A 60 28.41 40.93 35.88
C GLY A 60 27.74 40.34 34.64
N ASP A 61 27.16 39.15 34.75
CA ASP A 61 26.41 38.55 33.63
C ASP A 61 25.08 39.27 33.39
N GLY A 62 24.59 39.24 32.16
CA GLY A 62 23.26 39.72 31.82
C GLY A 62 22.15 38.79 32.34
N GLY A 63 21.00 39.38 32.67
CA GLY A 63 19.81 38.66 33.07
C GLY A 63 19.10 37.97 31.91
N ALA A 64 18.31 36.92 32.18
CA ALA A 64 17.53 36.27 31.12
C ALA A 64 16.34 37.14 30.65
N GLY A 65 15.89 37.03 29.41
CA GLY A 65 14.61 37.63 29.02
C GLY A 65 13.47 36.99 29.82
N VAL A 66 13.38 35.66 29.75
CA VAL A 66 12.41 34.87 30.52
C VAL A 66 13.13 33.70 31.21
N GLN A 67 12.87 33.51 32.50
CA GLN A 67 13.39 32.40 33.29
C GLN A 67 12.28 31.56 33.92
N LEU A 68 12.24 30.26 33.62
CA LEU A 68 11.30 29.29 34.18
C LEU A 68 12.06 28.28 35.06
N LEU A 69 11.76 28.23 36.36
CA LEU A 69 12.49 27.40 37.31
C LEU A 69 11.85 26.03 37.55
N SER A 70 10.57 25.86 37.23
CA SER A 70 9.82 24.63 37.52
C SER A 70 8.86 24.26 36.38
N GLY A 71 9.41 24.13 35.17
CA GLY A 71 8.64 23.85 33.96
C GLY A 71 7.75 25.00 33.49
N GLY A 72 6.93 24.76 32.47
CA GLY A 72 5.98 25.74 31.91
C GLY A 72 6.18 25.98 30.41
N THR A 73 5.39 26.92 29.88
CA THR A 73 5.34 27.22 28.44
C THR A 73 5.64 28.70 28.19
N VAL A 74 6.46 28.99 27.19
CA VAL A 74 6.64 30.34 26.64
C VAL A 74 6.08 30.33 25.22
N ILE A 75 5.11 31.19 24.95
CA ILE A 75 4.54 31.45 23.62
C ILE A 75 4.95 32.86 23.24
N ASN A 76 5.85 32.99 22.28
CA ASN A 76 6.27 34.27 21.74
C ASN A 76 5.62 34.46 20.36
N GLU A 77 4.53 35.22 20.32
CA GLU A 77 3.75 35.49 19.11
C GLU A 77 4.59 36.25 18.06
N ALA A 78 4.07 36.38 16.83
CA ALA A 78 4.79 36.94 15.68
C ALA A 78 5.46 38.30 15.94
N ASP A 79 4.80 39.20 16.68
CA ASP A 79 5.32 40.53 17.01
C ASP A 79 6.16 40.56 18.30
N GLY A 80 6.22 39.44 19.03
CA GLY A 80 6.88 39.35 20.31
C GLY A 80 8.41 39.34 20.18
N THR A 81 9.09 40.11 21.04
CA THR A 81 10.54 40.12 21.17
C THR A 81 10.95 39.69 22.57
N ILE A 82 11.85 38.70 22.67
CA ILE A 82 12.47 38.27 23.92
C ILE A 82 13.99 38.38 23.77
N ALA A 83 14.65 39.12 24.66
CA ALA A 83 16.08 39.36 24.62
C ALA A 83 16.73 39.11 25.98
N GLY A 84 17.88 38.44 25.98
CA GLY A 84 18.77 38.41 27.13
C GLY A 84 19.42 39.78 27.36
N GLY A 85 19.73 40.10 28.62
CA GLY A 85 20.47 41.29 28.98
C GLY A 85 21.93 41.20 28.54
N ALA A 86 22.55 42.33 28.18
CA ALA A 86 23.97 42.36 27.86
C ALA A 86 24.83 42.10 29.11
N GLY A 87 25.98 41.43 28.93
CA GLY A 87 26.99 41.30 29.96
C GLY A 87 27.65 42.65 30.30
N GLY A 88 28.03 42.80 31.55
CA GLY A 88 28.73 43.96 32.05
C GLY A 88 30.20 44.01 31.61
N THR A 89 30.76 45.20 31.54
CA THR A 89 32.19 45.41 31.25
C THR A 89 33.04 45.13 32.49
N GLY A 90 34.16 44.45 32.31
CA GLY A 90 35.12 44.15 33.38
C GLY A 90 36.54 44.05 32.86
N LEU A 91 37.52 44.42 33.69
CA LEU A 91 38.94 44.45 33.30
C LEU A 91 39.63 43.09 33.43
N LEU A 92 39.21 42.24 34.39
CA LEU A 92 39.76 40.88 34.56
C LEU A 92 39.00 39.84 33.74
N ALA A 93 37.68 39.95 33.70
CA ALA A 93 36.81 39.12 32.88
C ALA A 93 35.57 39.93 32.51
N PRO A 94 35.18 40.02 31.24
CA PRO A 94 33.88 40.55 30.84
C PRO A 94 32.76 39.63 31.34
N GLY A 95 31.59 40.20 31.64
CA GLY A 95 30.40 39.41 31.96
C GLY A 95 29.81 38.78 30.70
N ASP A 96 29.16 37.63 30.86
CA ASP A 96 28.50 36.95 29.74
C ASP A 96 27.11 37.56 29.47
N GLY A 97 26.65 37.43 28.23
CA GLY A 97 25.29 37.80 27.87
C GLY A 97 24.27 36.86 28.50
N GLY A 98 23.15 37.41 28.96
CA GLY A 98 22.02 36.62 29.46
C GLY A 98 21.34 35.83 28.35
N ALA A 99 20.67 34.72 28.69
CA ALA A 99 19.90 33.97 27.70
C ALA A 99 18.58 34.69 27.35
N GLY A 100 18.09 34.55 26.12
CA GLY A 100 16.73 35.02 25.78
C GLY A 100 15.70 34.31 26.64
N ILE A 101 15.69 32.98 26.60
CA ILE A 101 14.88 32.11 27.46
C ILE A 101 15.79 31.12 28.18
N LYS A 102 15.53 30.87 29.47
CA LYS A 102 16.26 29.90 30.29
C LYS A 102 15.31 29.08 31.16
N GLY A 103 15.45 27.76 31.18
CA GLY A 103 14.68 26.92 32.12
C GLY A 103 14.83 25.43 31.93
N ALA A 104 14.18 24.66 32.79
CA ALA A 104 14.20 23.20 32.79
C ALA A 104 12.77 22.63 32.69
N GLY A 105 12.58 21.63 31.83
CA GLY A 105 11.27 21.01 31.60
C GLY A 105 10.26 21.95 30.95
N ILE A 106 10.70 22.79 30.01
CA ILE A 106 9.88 23.86 29.44
C ILE A 106 9.54 23.60 27.97
N ALA A 107 8.41 24.16 27.54
CA ALA A 107 8.02 24.28 26.14
C ALA A 107 8.19 25.73 25.65
N VAL A 108 8.84 25.92 24.51
CA VAL A 108 8.95 27.22 23.84
C VAL A 108 8.26 27.12 22.50
N ILE A 109 7.31 28.00 22.22
CA ILE A 109 6.64 28.16 20.93
C ILE A 109 6.96 29.56 20.44
N ASN A 110 7.56 29.68 19.27
CA ASN A 110 8.05 30.96 18.75
C ASN A 110 7.48 31.26 17.35
N GLY A 111 6.75 32.35 17.24
CA GLY A 111 6.50 33.08 16.01
C GLY A 111 7.31 34.37 15.90
N GLY A 112 7.83 34.91 17.01
CA GLY A 112 8.52 36.20 17.03
C GLY A 112 10.05 36.13 17.06
N THR A 113 10.67 37.15 17.65
CA THR A 113 12.13 37.25 17.79
C THR A 113 12.61 36.82 19.17
N ILE A 114 13.60 35.92 19.23
CA ILE A 114 14.30 35.55 20.47
C ILE A 114 15.80 35.76 20.28
N THR A 115 16.44 36.51 21.17
CA THR A 115 17.87 36.82 21.10
C THR A 115 18.58 36.58 22.42
N GLY A 116 19.81 36.08 22.35
CA GLY A 116 20.72 36.11 23.49
C GLY A 116 21.29 37.51 23.71
N GLY A 117 21.65 37.84 24.94
CA GLY A 117 22.32 39.09 25.27
C GLY A 117 23.72 39.15 24.66
N ALA A 118 24.19 40.34 24.33
CA ALA A 118 25.58 40.54 23.92
C ALA A 118 26.52 40.23 25.11
N GLY A 119 27.68 39.65 24.83
CA GLY A 119 28.75 39.56 25.83
C GLY A 119 29.28 40.95 26.20
N GLY A 120 29.80 41.08 27.41
CA GLY A 120 30.43 42.33 27.87
C GLY A 120 31.65 42.71 27.02
N SER A 121 31.88 44.01 26.87
CA SER A 121 33.06 44.55 26.19
C SER A 121 34.34 43.98 26.82
N GLY A 122 35.19 43.36 26.00
CA GLY A 122 36.39 42.65 26.46
C GLY A 122 36.40 41.15 26.13
N GLY A 123 35.37 40.63 25.47
CA GLY A 123 35.31 39.25 24.99
C GLY A 123 34.37 38.33 25.77
N GLY A 124 33.33 38.88 26.43
CA GLY A 124 32.31 38.07 27.10
C GLY A 124 31.58 37.20 26.08
N LEU A 125 31.14 36.02 26.50
CA LEU A 125 30.39 35.15 25.62
C LEU A 125 29.01 35.74 25.39
N ALA A 126 28.54 35.70 24.14
CA ALA A 126 27.15 36.02 23.85
C ALA A 126 26.24 34.99 24.53
N GLY A 127 25.13 35.47 25.07
CA GLY A 127 24.11 34.61 25.63
C GLY A 127 23.50 33.71 24.56
N GLN A 128 22.98 32.57 25.00
CA GLN A 128 22.19 31.70 24.14
C GLN A 128 20.82 32.34 23.89
N ALA A 129 20.25 32.16 22.71
CA ALA A 129 18.88 32.59 22.48
C ALA A 129 17.93 31.80 23.39
N ILE A 130 18.14 30.48 23.48
CA ILE A 130 17.40 29.59 24.39
C ILE A 130 18.38 28.63 25.03
N GLN A 131 18.33 28.54 26.36
CA GLN A 131 19.13 27.61 27.16
C GLN A 131 18.22 26.68 27.98
N PHE A 132 18.18 25.41 27.60
CA PHE A 132 17.54 24.37 28.41
C PHE A 132 18.51 23.87 29.47
N THR A 133 18.13 23.94 30.75
CA THR A 133 19.00 23.65 31.89
C THR A 133 18.72 22.32 32.56
N GLY A 134 17.66 21.60 32.15
CA GLY A 134 17.25 20.33 32.73
C GLY A 134 15.95 19.78 32.15
N GLY A 135 15.59 18.54 32.51
CA GLY A 135 14.31 17.94 32.16
C GLY A 135 14.15 17.60 30.67
N VAL A 136 12.90 17.38 30.26
CA VAL A 136 12.50 17.18 28.85
C VAL A 136 11.84 18.45 28.35
N ASN A 137 12.37 18.99 27.26
CA ASN A 137 12.03 20.31 26.72
C ASN A 137 11.56 20.20 25.27
N SER A 138 10.82 21.22 24.82
CA SER A 138 10.44 21.34 23.41
C SER A 138 10.64 22.76 22.91
N LEU A 139 11.14 22.89 21.68
CA LEU A 139 11.14 24.14 20.92
C LEU A 139 10.29 23.94 19.66
N GLU A 140 9.21 24.69 19.52
CA GLU A 140 8.45 24.83 18.28
C GLU A 140 8.73 26.19 17.63
N ILE A 141 9.05 26.18 16.34
CA ILE A 141 9.15 27.38 15.53
C ILE A 141 8.01 27.45 14.51
N TRP A 142 7.48 28.65 14.30
CA TRP A 142 6.56 28.99 13.21
C TRP A 142 7.28 29.72 12.08
N SER A 143 6.61 29.92 10.95
CA SER A 143 7.23 30.48 9.74
C SER A 143 7.86 31.86 9.91
N THR A 144 7.37 32.65 10.87
CA THR A 144 7.89 34.00 11.20
C THR A 144 9.00 34.00 12.25
N SER A 145 9.35 32.84 12.82
CA SER A 145 10.38 32.72 13.86
C SER A 145 11.71 33.37 13.46
N ASN A 146 12.22 34.23 14.35
CA ASN A 146 13.58 34.74 14.24
C ASN A 146 14.36 34.49 15.55
N ILE A 147 15.15 33.43 15.58
CA ILE A 147 16.02 33.12 16.72
C ILE A 147 17.44 33.57 16.37
N ALA A 148 17.95 34.62 17.03
CA ALA A 148 19.31 35.11 16.84
C ALA A 148 20.21 34.67 18.01
N GLY A 149 21.07 33.69 17.75
CA GLY A 149 21.92 33.04 18.74
C GLY A 149 21.68 31.54 18.79
N ASN A 150 22.50 30.84 19.58
CA ASN A 150 22.44 29.39 19.69
C ASN A 150 21.28 28.95 20.59
N VAL A 151 20.72 27.80 20.26
CA VAL A 151 19.77 27.04 21.06
C VAL A 151 20.45 25.73 21.43
N LYS A 152 20.53 25.46 22.73
CA LYS A 152 21.13 24.23 23.24
C LYS A 152 20.10 23.42 24.00
N ALA A 153 19.79 22.25 23.47
CA ALA A 153 19.08 21.21 24.18
C ALA A 153 19.87 20.76 25.42
N PHE A 154 19.13 20.35 26.43
CA PHE A 154 19.68 19.73 27.63
C PHE A 154 20.06 18.27 27.36
N SER A 155 19.25 17.54 26.59
CA SER A 155 19.48 16.12 26.27
C SER A 155 18.82 15.69 24.97
N ALA A 156 19.16 14.48 24.50
CA ALA A 156 18.50 13.86 23.35
C ALA A 156 17.01 13.55 23.56
N ALA A 157 16.48 13.68 24.79
CA ALA A 157 15.04 13.61 25.03
C ALA A 157 14.29 14.88 24.61
N ASP A 158 15.01 15.97 24.33
CA ASP A 158 14.40 17.24 23.93
C ASP A 158 13.98 17.21 22.46
N THR A 159 12.91 17.96 22.17
CA THR A 159 12.24 17.95 20.88
C THR A 159 12.35 19.29 20.15
N PHE A 160 12.70 19.24 18.86
CA PHE A 160 12.60 20.37 17.94
C PHE A 160 11.41 20.18 16.99
N ASN A 161 10.49 21.14 16.97
CA ASN A 161 9.26 21.10 16.19
C ASN A 161 9.25 22.20 15.12
N LEU A 162 8.89 21.82 13.91
CA LEU A 162 8.45 22.73 12.86
C LEU A 162 6.93 22.77 12.88
N GLY A 163 6.35 23.90 13.31
CA GLY A 163 4.93 24.03 13.62
C GLY A 163 4.21 25.16 12.89
N GLY A 164 3.03 25.51 13.39
CA GLY A 164 2.20 26.59 12.85
C GLY A 164 1.35 26.21 11.63
N SER A 165 0.44 27.11 11.25
CA SER A 165 -0.51 26.92 10.14
C SER A 165 -0.03 27.48 8.81
N ALA A 166 0.92 28.40 8.82
CA ALA A 166 1.50 29.01 7.63
C ALA A 166 2.71 28.21 7.12
N ASP A 167 2.95 28.28 5.82
CA ASP A 167 4.11 27.63 5.20
C ASP A 167 5.42 28.30 5.64
N GLY A 168 6.47 27.50 5.78
CA GLY A 168 7.79 27.92 6.24
C GLY A 168 8.92 27.20 5.53
N SER A 169 10.15 27.68 5.72
CA SER A 169 11.36 27.00 5.26
C SER A 169 12.41 26.97 6.36
N PHE A 170 13.11 25.85 6.46
CA PHE A 170 14.15 25.64 7.45
C PHE A 170 15.40 25.03 6.81
N ASP A 171 16.56 25.62 7.07
CA ASP A 171 17.86 25.10 6.62
C ASP A 171 18.40 24.12 7.66
N VAL A 172 18.45 22.83 7.31
CA VAL A 172 18.85 21.77 8.23
C VAL A 172 20.35 21.75 8.53
N SER A 173 21.18 22.52 7.81
CA SER A 173 22.59 22.70 8.17
C SER A 173 22.77 23.36 9.55
N GLN A 174 21.69 23.96 10.07
CA GLN A 174 21.63 24.53 11.41
C GLN A 174 21.40 23.48 12.52
N LEU A 175 21.19 22.21 12.18
CA LEU A 175 20.96 21.11 13.12
C LEU A 175 22.21 20.26 13.36
N GLY A 176 22.44 19.90 14.62
CA GLY A 176 23.42 18.89 15.01
C GLY A 176 24.53 19.42 15.91
N PRO A 177 25.53 18.57 16.23
CA PRO A 177 26.62 18.90 17.15
C PRO A 177 27.35 20.20 16.76
N GLY A 178 27.36 21.17 17.66
CA GLY A 178 28.01 22.48 17.45
C GLY A 178 27.30 23.42 16.47
N ALA A 179 26.14 23.05 15.93
CA ALA A 179 25.32 23.91 15.08
C ALA A 179 24.45 24.87 15.93
N LYS A 180 23.65 25.70 15.25
CA LYS A 180 22.77 26.67 15.93
C LYS A 180 21.75 25.98 16.84
N TYR A 181 21.18 24.85 16.41
CA TYR A 181 20.28 24.02 17.20
C TYR A 181 20.97 22.70 17.52
N ASP A 182 21.58 22.65 18.71
CA ASP A 182 22.45 21.55 19.14
C ASP A 182 21.79 20.72 20.25
N GLY A 183 22.01 19.40 20.20
CA GLY A 183 21.69 18.44 21.26
C GLY A 183 20.28 17.85 21.25
N PHE A 184 19.38 18.31 20.37
CA PHE A 184 18.05 17.71 20.23
C PHE A 184 18.16 16.27 19.70
N GLY A 185 17.31 15.38 20.19
CA GLY A 185 17.25 13.98 19.70
C GLY A 185 15.94 13.62 19.04
N LEU A 186 14.91 14.46 19.16
CA LEU A 186 13.59 14.26 18.57
C LEU A 186 13.25 15.45 17.66
N TYR A 187 12.71 15.15 16.47
CA TYR A 187 12.34 16.16 15.49
C TYR A 187 10.91 15.91 15.03
N GLN A 188 10.07 16.93 15.00
CA GLN A 188 8.68 16.76 14.59
C GLN A 188 8.22 17.83 13.61
N LYS A 189 7.35 17.42 12.70
CA LYS A 189 6.51 18.31 11.90
C LYS A 189 5.12 18.32 12.53
N THR A 190 4.72 19.46 13.07
CA THR A 190 3.41 19.73 13.69
C THR A 190 2.69 20.86 12.93
N GLY A 191 1.42 21.10 13.24
CA GLY A 191 0.61 22.14 12.61
C GLY A 191 0.29 21.87 11.13
N THR A 192 -0.65 22.64 10.58
CA THR A 192 -1.22 22.38 9.26
C THR A 192 -0.37 22.90 8.09
N GLY A 193 0.61 23.78 8.34
CA GLY A 193 1.43 24.39 7.29
C GLY A 193 2.40 23.41 6.61
N THR A 194 2.92 23.81 5.45
CA THR A 194 4.00 23.12 4.73
C THR A 194 5.35 23.68 5.15
N TRP A 195 6.25 22.83 5.61
CA TRP A 195 7.64 23.20 5.88
C TRP A 195 8.58 22.63 4.83
N THR A 196 9.29 23.50 4.13
CA THR A 196 10.31 23.09 3.15
C THR A 196 11.68 23.03 3.81
N LEU A 197 12.24 21.81 3.91
CA LEU A 197 13.60 21.62 4.38
C LEU A 197 14.59 21.90 3.24
N THR A 198 15.58 22.73 3.54
CA THR A 198 16.68 23.10 2.64
C THR A 198 18.01 22.77 3.29
N GLY A 199 19.10 22.87 2.53
CA GLY A 199 20.44 22.52 3.03
C GLY A 199 20.61 21.02 3.28
N THR A 200 21.69 20.64 3.96
CA THR A 200 22.01 19.24 4.26
C THR A 200 22.56 19.11 5.66
N THR A 201 22.31 17.98 6.32
CA THR A 201 22.96 17.66 7.61
C THR A 201 23.33 16.18 7.67
N SER A 202 24.41 15.90 8.39
CA SER A 202 24.84 14.53 8.74
C SER A 202 24.41 14.12 10.15
N ALA A 203 23.71 15.00 10.87
CA ALA A 203 23.13 14.67 12.17
C ALA A 203 22.02 13.64 12.04
N VAL A 204 21.86 12.79 13.05
CA VAL A 204 20.73 11.85 13.13
C VAL A 204 19.49 12.62 13.56
N THR A 205 18.57 12.88 12.64
CA THR A 205 17.35 13.65 12.91
C THR A 205 16.11 12.79 12.66
N PRO A 206 15.67 11.95 13.62
CA PRO A 206 14.48 11.13 13.44
C PRO A 206 13.23 12.02 13.42
N TRP A 207 12.61 12.14 12.25
CA TRP A 207 11.45 13.01 12.03
C TRP A 207 10.14 12.28 12.31
N THR A 208 9.25 12.88 13.10
CA THR A 208 7.86 12.46 13.28
C THR A 208 6.93 13.47 12.59
N LEU A 209 6.15 13.00 11.63
CA LEU A 209 5.19 13.78 10.86
C LEU A 209 3.80 13.65 11.48
N SER A 210 3.43 14.59 12.34
CA SER A 210 2.18 14.55 13.09
C SER A 210 1.03 15.28 12.40
N ASP A 211 1.33 16.32 11.60
CA ASP A 211 0.32 17.09 10.86
C ASP A 211 0.96 17.90 9.71
N GLY A 212 0.17 18.36 8.76
CA GLY A 212 0.61 19.15 7.60
C GLY A 212 1.65 18.42 6.74
N THR A 213 2.53 19.20 6.09
CA THR A 213 3.47 18.67 5.09
C THR A 213 4.92 19.01 5.41
N LEU A 214 5.80 18.02 5.38
CA LEU A 214 7.25 18.22 5.33
C LEU A 214 7.73 18.00 3.90
N SER A 215 8.21 19.06 3.26
CA SER A 215 8.66 19.05 1.87
C SER A 215 10.19 18.94 1.79
N VAL A 216 10.68 17.99 1.00
CA VAL A 216 12.11 17.69 0.83
C VAL A 216 12.47 17.49 -0.64
N SER A 217 13.71 17.81 -0.99
CA SER A 217 14.29 17.62 -2.33
C SER A 217 15.41 16.57 -2.37
N ALA A 218 15.93 16.17 -1.22
CA ALA A 218 16.95 15.13 -1.08
C ALA A 218 16.84 14.41 0.27
N ASP A 219 17.28 13.15 0.35
CA ASP A 219 17.29 12.38 1.61
C ASP A 219 18.10 13.07 2.72
N THR A 220 19.18 13.77 2.35
CA THR A 220 20.02 14.53 3.30
C THR A 220 19.33 15.75 3.90
N ASN A 221 18.16 16.18 3.40
CA ASN A 221 17.33 17.14 4.10
C ASN A 221 16.77 16.54 5.41
N LEU A 222 16.60 15.20 5.47
CA LEU A 222 16.12 14.47 6.66
C LEU A 222 17.26 13.99 7.58
N GLY A 223 18.50 14.44 7.35
CA GLY A 223 19.68 14.11 8.15
C GLY A 223 20.40 12.82 7.74
N ALA A 224 21.03 12.11 8.67
CA ALA A 224 21.67 10.81 8.42
C ALA A 224 20.63 9.67 8.35
N ALA A 225 20.79 8.73 7.41
CA ALA A 225 19.83 7.65 7.11
C ALA A 225 19.52 6.69 8.28
N SER A 226 20.33 6.69 9.34
CA SER A 226 20.02 5.97 10.59
C SER A 226 18.89 6.62 11.40
N GLY A 227 18.52 7.86 11.10
CA GLY A 227 17.36 8.54 11.66
C GLY A 227 16.09 8.08 10.94
N GLY A 228 15.22 7.37 11.65
CA GLY A 228 13.95 6.88 11.09
C GLY A 228 12.98 8.01 10.74
N LEU A 229 11.93 7.66 9.99
CA LEU A 229 10.81 8.54 9.68
C LEU A 229 9.52 7.94 10.27
N THR A 230 8.80 8.70 11.08
CA THR A 230 7.54 8.26 11.69
C THR A 230 6.39 9.07 11.13
N PHE A 231 5.35 8.42 10.61
CA PHE A 231 4.08 9.04 10.27
C PHE A 231 3.09 8.87 11.41
N ASN A 232 2.57 10.00 11.89
CA ASN A 232 1.57 10.11 12.94
C ASN A 232 0.45 11.05 12.50
N GLY A 233 0.04 10.98 11.23
CA GLY A 233 -0.99 11.82 10.61
C GLY A 233 -0.52 12.72 9.45
N GLY A 234 0.78 13.05 9.40
CA GLY A 234 1.33 14.03 8.46
C GLY A 234 1.66 13.54 7.05
N THR A 235 2.19 14.45 6.23
CA THR A 235 2.58 14.21 4.83
C THR A 235 4.08 14.44 4.63
N LEU A 236 4.74 13.51 3.92
CA LEU A 236 6.05 13.74 3.32
C LEU A 236 5.84 14.09 1.84
N GLN A 237 6.32 15.26 1.41
CA GLN A 237 6.32 15.67 0.01
C GLN A 237 7.74 15.61 -0.55
N THR A 238 7.90 15.00 -1.72
CA THR A 238 9.19 14.96 -2.44
C THR A 238 9.10 15.77 -3.72
N THR A 239 9.99 16.74 -3.88
CA THR A 239 10.02 17.70 -5.01
C THR A 239 11.16 17.45 -5.99
N SER A 240 12.05 16.51 -5.69
CA SER A 240 13.12 16.02 -6.57
C SER A 240 13.34 14.54 -6.31
N ALA A 241 13.88 13.82 -7.30
CA ALA A 241 13.96 12.37 -7.23
C ALA A 241 15.14 11.89 -6.37
N PHE A 242 14.89 10.97 -5.44
CA PHE A 242 15.94 10.34 -4.64
C PHE A 242 15.50 8.98 -4.06
N THR A 243 16.44 8.29 -3.42
CA THR A 243 16.17 7.05 -2.67
C THR A 243 16.54 7.22 -1.21
N SER A 244 15.85 6.50 -0.33
CA SER A 244 16.10 6.48 1.11
C SER A 244 16.15 5.04 1.62
N SER A 245 17.11 4.77 2.52
CA SER A 245 17.24 3.52 3.26
C SER A 245 16.71 3.60 4.69
N ARG A 246 16.07 4.71 5.05
CA ARG A 246 15.47 4.91 6.36
C ARG A 246 14.35 3.93 6.59
N ASN A 247 14.27 3.43 7.81
CA ASN A 247 13.08 2.74 8.29
C ASN A 247 11.94 3.75 8.47
N VAL A 248 10.74 3.34 8.11
CA VAL A 248 9.51 4.12 8.25
C VAL A 248 8.58 3.43 9.24
N ALA A 249 7.99 4.19 10.14
CA ALA A 249 6.94 3.72 11.06
C ALA A 249 5.63 4.45 10.80
N LEU A 250 4.54 3.72 10.56
CA LEU A 250 3.17 4.22 10.42
C LEU A 250 2.46 4.04 11.77
N THR A 251 2.68 4.94 12.73
CA THR A 251 2.00 4.91 14.04
C THR A 251 0.55 5.36 13.94
N ASP A 252 0.28 6.24 12.97
CA ASP A 252 -1.04 6.57 12.44
C ASP A 252 -0.95 6.62 10.90
N ASN A 253 -2.03 6.98 10.23
CA ASN A 253 -2.07 7.17 8.79
C ASN A 253 -0.98 8.16 8.34
N GLY A 254 -0.34 7.85 7.22
CA GLY A 254 0.70 8.67 6.64
C GLY A 254 0.44 8.93 5.17
N THR A 255 0.85 10.10 4.67
CA THR A 255 0.79 10.42 3.24
C THR A 255 2.18 10.63 2.68
N VAL A 256 2.49 9.94 1.59
CA VAL A 256 3.66 10.20 0.76
C VAL A 256 3.19 10.82 -0.54
N GLN A 257 3.44 12.12 -0.69
CA GLN A 257 3.18 12.88 -1.91
C GLN A 257 4.44 12.93 -2.77
N THR A 258 4.43 12.22 -3.89
CA THR A 258 5.54 12.22 -4.84
C THR A 258 5.27 13.20 -5.96
N ASP A 259 5.75 14.44 -5.85
CA ASP A 259 5.80 15.35 -6.99
C ASP A 259 6.99 15.00 -7.90
N ALA A 260 8.01 14.35 -7.34
CA ALA A 260 9.06 13.62 -8.03
C ALA A 260 9.20 12.19 -7.46
N ASN A 261 9.96 11.32 -8.12
CA ASN A 261 10.04 9.91 -7.74
C ASN A 261 10.76 9.70 -6.39
N LEU A 262 10.26 8.77 -5.58
CA LEU A 262 10.86 8.39 -4.30
C LEU A 262 11.03 6.87 -4.25
N GLY A 263 12.25 6.39 -4.01
CA GLY A 263 12.51 5.00 -3.67
C GLY A 263 12.69 4.81 -2.17
N LEU A 264 11.90 3.94 -1.54
CA LEU A 264 12.06 3.52 -0.15
C LEU A 264 12.58 2.07 -0.12
N THR A 265 13.77 1.91 0.44
CA THR A 265 14.49 0.63 0.53
C THR A 265 14.57 0.09 1.97
N GLY A 266 14.32 0.95 2.97
CA GLY A 266 14.18 0.53 4.37
C GLY A 266 12.81 -0.10 4.66
N THR A 267 12.69 -0.74 5.82
CA THR A 267 11.44 -1.38 6.25
C THR A 267 10.39 -0.33 6.64
N ILE A 268 9.17 -0.52 6.16
CA ILE A 268 7.96 0.17 6.60
C ILE A 268 7.20 -0.75 7.56
N SER A 269 6.85 -0.23 8.73
CA SER A 269 6.18 -0.97 9.80
C SER A 269 5.01 -0.18 10.39
N GLY A 270 4.18 -0.81 11.22
CA GLY A 270 3.09 -0.15 11.95
C GLY A 270 1.69 -0.46 11.43
N SER A 271 0.68 0.11 12.07
CA SER A 271 -0.73 -0.16 11.81
C SER A 271 -1.44 0.94 11.02
N GLY A 272 -0.79 2.07 10.78
CA GLY A 272 -1.35 3.18 10.00
C GLY A 272 -1.47 2.85 8.51
N LEU A 273 -2.43 3.51 7.86
CA LEU A 273 -2.63 3.43 6.41
C LEU A 273 -1.57 4.26 5.68
N LEU A 274 -0.89 3.65 4.70
CA LEU A 274 -0.01 4.39 3.77
C LEU A 274 -0.84 4.97 2.61
N THR A 275 -0.81 6.29 2.45
CA THR A 275 -1.44 6.98 1.31
C THR A 275 -0.39 7.45 0.33
N LYS A 276 -0.52 7.06 -0.94
CA LYS A 276 0.29 7.56 -2.05
C LYS A 276 -0.49 8.59 -2.87
N THR A 277 0.07 9.80 -2.99
CA THR A 277 -0.43 10.90 -3.85
C THR A 277 0.70 11.44 -4.74
N GLY A 278 0.40 12.47 -5.54
CA GLY A 278 1.36 13.09 -6.46
C GLY A 278 1.59 12.25 -7.74
N ALA A 279 2.03 12.92 -8.80
CA ALA A 279 2.16 12.31 -10.13
C ALA A 279 3.36 11.36 -10.27
N GLY A 280 4.37 11.49 -9.41
CA GLY A 280 5.58 10.67 -9.42
C GLY A 280 5.35 9.22 -9.00
N THR A 281 6.44 8.46 -9.05
CA THR A 281 6.50 7.05 -8.65
C THR A 281 7.02 6.93 -7.21
N LEU A 282 6.30 6.19 -6.37
CA LEU A 282 6.82 5.68 -5.10
C LEU A 282 7.21 4.21 -5.30
N THR A 283 8.50 3.90 -5.21
CA THR A 283 9.00 2.53 -5.29
C THR A 283 9.27 2.01 -3.89
N LEU A 284 8.61 0.90 -3.52
CA LEU A 284 8.85 0.17 -2.28
C LEU A 284 9.65 -1.09 -2.59
N SER A 285 10.73 -1.31 -1.86
CA SER A 285 11.64 -2.46 -2.05
C SER A 285 12.20 -3.04 -0.75
N GLY A 286 11.86 -2.44 0.38
CA GLY A 286 12.16 -3.00 1.69
C GLY A 286 11.24 -4.18 2.01
N ASN A 287 11.65 -5.01 2.98
CA ASN A 287 10.78 -6.04 3.54
C ASN A 287 9.81 -5.36 4.52
N ASN A 288 8.56 -5.16 4.09
CA ASN A 288 7.59 -4.33 4.78
C ASN A 288 6.62 -5.18 5.62
N SER A 289 6.29 -4.67 6.81
CA SER A 289 5.48 -5.41 7.80
C SER A 289 4.28 -4.61 8.31
N TYR A 290 3.95 -3.50 7.65
CA TYR A 290 2.80 -2.68 8.05
C TYR A 290 1.48 -3.34 7.64
N THR A 291 0.41 -3.11 8.41
CA THR A 291 -0.87 -3.82 8.24
C THR A 291 -2.06 -2.89 7.97
N GLY A 292 -1.87 -1.58 8.04
CA GLY A 292 -2.97 -0.60 7.95
C GLY A 292 -3.58 -0.41 6.56
N GLY A 293 -3.02 -1.03 5.53
CA GLY A 293 -3.42 -0.85 4.14
C GLY A 293 -2.48 0.07 3.36
N THR A 294 -2.69 0.13 2.05
CA THR A 294 -2.04 1.06 1.13
C THR A 294 -3.08 1.61 0.18
N ARG A 295 -3.27 2.93 0.17
CA ARG A 295 -4.23 3.63 -0.69
C ARG A 295 -3.49 4.46 -1.73
N ILE A 296 -3.84 4.27 -3.00
CA ILE A 296 -3.20 4.91 -4.15
C ILE A 296 -4.19 5.90 -4.76
N LEU A 297 -3.96 7.18 -4.51
CA LEU A 297 -4.79 8.29 -5.01
C LEU A 297 -4.23 8.93 -6.29
N GLY A 298 -2.99 8.62 -6.69
CA GLY A 298 -2.40 9.15 -7.91
C GLY A 298 -0.95 8.72 -8.14
N GLY A 299 -0.48 8.96 -9.36
CA GLY A 299 0.84 8.52 -9.82
C GLY A 299 0.96 7.00 -9.83
N THR A 300 2.18 6.49 -9.61
CA THR A 300 2.45 5.05 -9.53
C THR A 300 2.97 4.67 -8.15
N LEU A 301 2.47 3.57 -7.59
CA LEU A 301 3.14 2.80 -6.55
C LEU A 301 3.77 1.55 -7.18
N GLU A 302 5.09 1.39 -7.04
CA GLU A 302 5.83 0.21 -7.50
C GLU A 302 6.21 -0.67 -6.32
N ALA A 303 5.82 -1.95 -6.40
CA ALA A 303 6.27 -3.02 -5.53
C ALA A 303 7.41 -3.78 -6.21
N LYS A 304 8.56 -3.88 -5.53
CA LYS A 304 9.76 -4.57 -6.02
C LYS A 304 10.24 -5.63 -5.03
N GLY A 305 9.48 -6.72 -4.94
CA GLY A 305 9.78 -7.91 -4.13
C GLY A 305 8.52 -8.51 -3.48
N GLY A 306 8.62 -9.75 -2.99
CA GLY A 306 7.50 -10.54 -2.43
C GLY A 306 6.79 -10.00 -1.19
N ASN A 307 7.38 -8.98 -0.57
CA ASN A 307 6.92 -8.34 0.68
C ASN A 307 7.17 -6.83 0.61
N ALA A 308 7.19 -6.25 -0.61
CA ALA A 308 7.38 -4.80 -0.76
C ALA A 308 6.10 -4.04 -0.39
N ILE A 309 4.96 -4.70 -0.38
CA ILE A 309 3.78 -4.35 0.42
C ILE A 309 3.71 -5.35 1.57
N GLY A 310 3.23 -4.92 2.75
CA GLY A 310 3.00 -5.89 3.82
C GLY A 310 1.99 -6.96 3.39
N ASP A 311 2.32 -8.25 3.51
CA ASP A 311 1.56 -9.38 2.92
C ASP A 311 0.08 -9.42 3.33
N GLN A 312 -0.25 -8.87 4.50
CA GLN A 312 -1.61 -8.82 5.04
C GLN A 312 -2.29 -7.45 4.82
N SER A 313 -1.58 -6.49 4.23
CA SER A 313 -2.06 -5.14 3.96
C SER A 313 -2.97 -5.13 2.73
N ALA A 314 -4.14 -4.52 2.86
CA ALA A 314 -4.99 -4.24 1.71
C ALA A 314 -4.32 -3.22 0.77
N VAL A 315 -4.50 -3.38 -0.54
CA VAL A 315 -4.19 -2.36 -1.55
C VAL A 315 -5.49 -1.81 -2.10
N ILE A 316 -5.65 -0.49 -2.04
CA ILE A 316 -6.82 0.27 -2.50
C ILE A 316 -6.36 1.20 -3.63
N ALA A 317 -6.47 0.75 -4.88
CA ALA A 317 -6.08 1.50 -6.07
C ALA A 317 -7.25 2.36 -6.58
N GLN A 318 -7.34 3.62 -6.13
CA GLN A 318 -8.49 4.48 -6.43
C GLN A 318 -8.34 5.28 -7.73
N ALA A 319 -7.14 5.80 -8.03
CA ALA A 319 -6.92 6.58 -9.25
C ALA A 319 -5.51 6.49 -9.84
N GLY A 320 -4.56 5.87 -9.12
CA GLY A 320 -3.19 5.65 -9.61
C GLY A 320 -2.96 4.23 -10.12
N VAL A 321 -1.71 3.96 -10.46
CA VAL A 321 -1.25 2.64 -10.92
C VAL A 321 -0.58 1.92 -9.75
N PHE A 322 -0.99 0.67 -9.52
CA PHE A 322 -0.21 -0.28 -8.72
C PHE A 322 0.60 -1.17 -9.66
N ARG A 323 1.92 -1.01 -9.68
CA ARG A 323 2.82 -1.79 -10.53
C ARG A 323 3.60 -2.81 -9.71
N VAL A 324 3.51 -4.07 -10.11
CA VAL A 324 4.13 -5.23 -9.46
C VAL A 324 5.30 -5.68 -10.33
N LEU A 325 6.53 -5.36 -9.94
CA LEU A 325 7.72 -5.62 -10.76
C LEU A 325 8.23 -7.06 -10.63
N ASP A 326 8.16 -7.60 -9.43
CA ASP A 326 8.45 -8.99 -9.07
C ASP A 326 7.21 -9.57 -8.39
N ASP A 327 7.14 -10.89 -8.21
CA ASP A 327 6.03 -11.52 -7.48
C ASP A 327 5.79 -10.80 -6.15
N GLU A 328 4.54 -10.50 -5.82
CA GLU A 328 4.15 -9.71 -4.64
C GLU A 328 2.94 -10.35 -3.96
N THR A 329 2.96 -10.36 -2.62
CA THR A 329 1.82 -10.81 -1.83
C THR A 329 1.18 -9.63 -1.10
N ILE A 330 -0.14 -9.49 -1.22
CA ILE A 330 -0.93 -8.49 -0.51
C ILE A 330 -2.13 -9.13 0.17
N GLY A 331 -2.77 -8.41 1.07
CA GLY A 331 -3.96 -8.91 1.74
C GLY A 331 -5.16 -9.01 0.79
N THR A 332 -5.57 -7.87 0.24
CA THR A 332 -6.73 -7.79 -0.68
C THR A 332 -6.49 -6.70 -1.72
N LEU A 333 -7.07 -6.84 -2.91
CA LEU A 333 -7.09 -5.80 -3.95
C LEU A 333 -8.48 -5.17 -4.07
N SER A 334 -8.58 -3.86 -3.89
CA SER A 334 -9.80 -3.09 -4.14
C SER A 334 -9.52 -1.75 -4.82
N GLY A 335 -10.56 -1.12 -5.37
CA GLY A 335 -10.41 0.14 -6.10
C GLY A 335 -11.54 0.41 -7.09
N ASP A 336 -11.78 1.69 -7.38
CA ASP A 336 -12.86 2.18 -8.24
C ASP A 336 -12.39 2.68 -9.61
N ALA A 337 -11.18 3.28 -9.73
CA ALA A 337 -10.65 3.71 -11.03
C ALA A 337 -9.13 3.52 -11.23
N GLY A 338 -8.37 3.12 -10.21
CA GLY A 338 -6.93 2.84 -10.36
C GLY A 338 -6.68 1.57 -11.17
N THR A 339 -5.50 1.41 -11.76
CA THR A 339 -5.14 0.23 -12.57
C THR A 339 -4.02 -0.58 -11.90
N VAL A 340 -3.86 -1.83 -12.33
CA VAL A 340 -2.76 -2.70 -11.93
C VAL A 340 -1.92 -3.09 -13.15
N GLU A 341 -0.60 -3.05 -12.99
CA GLU A 341 0.36 -3.51 -13.99
C GLU A 341 1.23 -4.62 -13.40
N LEU A 342 1.12 -5.83 -13.97
CA LEU A 342 1.78 -7.04 -13.50
C LEU A 342 2.98 -7.36 -14.39
N VAL A 343 4.19 -7.19 -13.88
CA VAL A 343 5.39 -7.81 -14.45
C VAL A 343 5.59 -9.19 -13.82
N GLY A 344 5.56 -9.24 -12.48
CA GLY A 344 5.47 -10.48 -11.68
C GLY A 344 4.02 -10.81 -11.28
N ASP A 345 3.84 -11.98 -10.66
CA ASP A 345 2.53 -12.46 -10.23
C ASP A 345 2.04 -11.69 -8.99
N LEU A 346 0.78 -11.27 -9.00
CA LEU A 346 0.15 -10.69 -7.81
C LEU A 346 -0.64 -11.75 -7.05
N THR A 347 -0.17 -12.09 -5.86
CA THR A 347 -0.91 -12.93 -4.91
C THR A 347 -1.70 -12.08 -3.93
N THR A 348 -2.98 -12.36 -3.83
CA THR A 348 -3.89 -11.75 -2.87
C THR A 348 -4.30 -12.81 -1.84
N SER A 349 -4.02 -12.57 -0.56
CA SER A 349 -4.04 -13.62 0.47
C SER A 349 -4.45 -13.06 1.84
N THR A 350 -5.75 -12.97 2.12
CA THR A 350 -6.23 -12.86 3.51
C THR A 350 -7.17 -13.99 3.91
N ASN A 351 -7.15 -14.32 5.20
CA ASN A 351 -8.07 -15.28 5.78
C ASN A 351 -9.33 -14.63 6.38
N PHE A 352 -9.61 -13.37 6.05
CA PHE A 352 -10.85 -12.69 6.49
C PHE A 352 -12.04 -13.19 5.66
N ALA A 353 -12.61 -14.32 6.06
CA ALA A 353 -13.66 -15.07 5.32
C ALA A 353 -14.94 -14.28 4.99
N ASN A 354 -15.15 -13.10 5.59
CA ASN A 354 -16.33 -12.25 5.37
C ASN A 354 -16.04 -10.99 4.55
N THR A 355 -14.81 -10.79 4.09
CA THR A 355 -14.43 -9.62 3.30
C THR A 355 -14.75 -9.83 1.83
N ILE A 356 -15.37 -8.81 1.21
CA ILE A 356 -15.44 -8.68 -0.25
C ILE A 356 -14.49 -7.55 -0.66
N ALA A 357 -13.52 -7.87 -1.50
CA ALA A 357 -12.65 -6.89 -2.12
C ALA A 357 -13.11 -6.68 -3.57
N LEU A 358 -13.52 -5.46 -3.91
CA LEU A 358 -14.06 -5.10 -5.22
C LEU A 358 -13.07 -4.22 -5.96
N PHE A 359 -12.67 -4.65 -7.15
CA PHE A 359 -11.76 -3.92 -8.01
C PHE A 359 -12.38 -3.70 -9.40
N TYR A 360 -12.55 -2.43 -9.76
CA TYR A 360 -13.10 -1.99 -11.05
C TYR A 360 -12.04 -1.65 -12.09
N GLY A 361 -10.80 -1.50 -11.66
CA GLY A 361 -9.69 -1.18 -12.56
C GLY A 361 -9.31 -2.33 -13.47
N GLY A 362 -8.66 -1.99 -14.59
CA GLY A 362 -8.01 -2.98 -15.44
C GLY A 362 -6.69 -3.47 -14.83
N ILE A 363 -6.44 -4.77 -14.95
CA ILE A 363 -5.18 -5.44 -14.65
C ILE A 363 -4.53 -5.79 -16.00
N SER A 364 -3.27 -5.42 -16.18
CA SER A 364 -2.53 -5.62 -17.44
C SER A 364 -1.12 -6.17 -17.15
N GLY A 365 -0.39 -6.58 -18.19
CA GLY A 365 1.02 -6.96 -18.10
C GLY A 365 1.32 -8.43 -18.40
N THR A 366 2.52 -8.89 -18.04
CA THR A 366 2.99 -10.27 -18.30
C THR A 366 2.71 -11.24 -17.15
N GLY A 367 2.59 -10.73 -15.92
CA GLY A 367 2.37 -11.55 -14.72
C GLY A 367 0.95 -12.11 -14.64
N GLY A 368 0.74 -13.04 -13.71
CA GLY A 368 -0.51 -13.70 -13.39
C GLY A 368 -1.20 -13.14 -12.15
N PHE A 369 -2.44 -13.57 -11.94
CA PHE A 369 -3.25 -13.20 -10.79
C PHE A 369 -3.54 -14.42 -9.93
N VAL A 370 -3.13 -14.39 -8.67
CA VAL A 370 -3.33 -15.47 -7.70
C VAL A 370 -4.27 -15.01 -6.59
N LYS A 371 -5.42 -15.66 -6.50
CA LYS A 371 -6.40 -15.50 -5.42
C LYS A 371 -6.24 -16.60 -4.39
N ASN A 372 -5.78 -16.23 -3.19
CA ASN A 372 -5.61 -17.13 -2.05
C ASN A 372 -6.45 -16.67 -0.84
N GLY A 373 -6.61 -17.54 0.15
CA GLY A 373 -7.33 -17.26 1.40
C GLY A 373 -8.86 -17.24 1.26
N ALA A 374 -9.56 -17.24 2.40
CA ALA A 374 -11.01 -17.49 2.47
C ALA A 374 -11.91 -16.34 1.96
N TYR A 375 -11.37 -15.14 1.74
CA TYR A 375 -12.14 -13.96 1.34
C TYR A 375 -12.67 -14.05 -0.10
N ARG A 376 -13.56 -13.11 -0.45
CA ARG A 376 -14.13 -12.99 -1.80
C ARG A 376 -13.48 -11.83 -2.56
N GLN A 377 -12.91 -12.11 -3.71
CA GLN A 377 -12.41 -11.10 -4.64
C GLN A 377 -13.41 -10.92 -5.78
N VAL A 378 -13.69 -9.68 -6.15
CA VAL A 378 -14.48 -9.33 -7.33
C VAL A 378 -13.58 -8.56 -8.29
N LEU A 379 -13.44 -9.08 -9.50
CA LEU A 379 -12.84 -8.37 -10.62
C LEU A 379 -13.97 -7.90 -11.53
N ALA A 380 -14.09 -6.58 -11.66
CA ALA A 380 -15.13 -5.91 -12.43
C ALA A 380 -14.55 -4.91 -13.45
N GLY A 381 -13.24 -5.01 -13.72
CA GLY A 381 -12.53 -4.25 -14.74
C GLY A 381 -12.11 -5.11 -15.93
N ASN A 382 -11.82 -4.47 -17.05
CA ASN A 382 -11.35 -5.12 -18.26
C ASN A 382 -9.86 -5.49 -18.13
N ASN A 383 -9.55 -6.79 -18.12
CA ASN A 383 -8.23 -7.31 -17.82
C ASN A 383 -7.52 -7.83 -19.07
N SER A 384 -6.21 -7.63 -19.13
CA SER A 384 -5.35 -7.97 -20.28
C SER A 384 -3.97 -8.52 -19.87
N TYR A 385 -3.84 -8.99 -18.63
CA TYR A 385 -2.63 -9.67 -18.18
C TYR A 385 -2.45 -11.02 -18.90
N GLN A 386 -1.21 -11.42 -19.12
CA GLN A 386 -0.88 -12.63 -19.90
C GLN A 386 -0.66 -13.88 -19.04
N GLY A 387 -0.34 -13.71 -17.75
CA GLY A 387 -0.11 -14.81 -16.84
C GLY A 387 -1.41 -15.52 -16.43
N ALA A 388 -1.25 -16.67 -15.75
CA ALA A 388 -2.38 -17.50 -15.34
C ALA A 388 -3.22 -16.86 -14.23
N THR A 389 -4.50 -17.24 -14.18
CA THR A 389 -5.39 -16.94 -13.07
C THR A 389 -5.49 -18.16 -12.16
N GLN A 390 -4.96 -18.07 -10.94
CA GLN A 390 -4.99 -19.17 -9.98
C GLN A 390 -5.91 -18.85 -8.81
N ILE A 391 -6.90 -19.69 -8.55
CA ILE A 391 -7.83 -19.54 -7.43
C ILE A 391 -7.53 -20.67 -6.45
N LEU A 392 -6.71 -20.36 -5.45
CA LEU A 392 -6.22 -21.29 -4.43
C LEU A 392 -7.15 -21.39 -3.22
N GLY A 393 -7.96 -20.36 -2.96
CA GLY A 393 -8.92 -20.34 -1.86
C GLY A 393 -9.98 -19.25 -1.98
N GLY A 394 -11.09 -19.44 -1.26
CA GLY A 394 -12.21 -18.49 -1.25
C GLY A 394 -12.94 -18.44 -2.60
N THR A 395 -13.48 -17.27 -2.95
CA THR A 395 -14.18 -17.06 -4.23
C THR A 395 -13.56 -15.93 -5.03
N LEU A 396 -13.33 -16.18 -6.32
CA LEU A 396 -13.13 -15.15 -7.32
C LEU A 396 -14.44 -14.96 -8.10
N TYR A 397 -14.97 -13.75 -8.09
CA TYR A 397 -16.08 -13.33 -8.94
C TYR A 397 -15.52 -12.67 -10.19
N ALA A 398 -15.82 -13.27 -11.35
CA ALA A 398 -15.56 -12.69 -12.65
C ALA A 398 -16.90 -12.14 -13.18
N VAL A 399 -17.09 -10.83 -13.06
CA VAL A 399 -18.35 -10.14 -13.34
C VAL A 399 -18.07 -8.79 -14.01
N GLY A 400 -19.11 -8.15 -14.53
CA GLY A 400 -19.03 -6.85 -15.20
C GLY A 400 -19.41 -6.98 -16.67
N THR A 401 -20.13 -6.00 -17.19
CA THR A 401 -20.78 -6.09 -18.51
C THR A 401 -19.86 -5.68 -19.65
N GLY A 402 -19.64 -6.55 -20.63
CA GLY A 402 -18.88 -6.29 -21.85
C GLY A 402 -17.38 -6.10 -21.61
N ILE A 403 -16.84 -6.79 -20.61
CA ILE A 403 -15.42 -6.73 -20.22
C ILE A 403 -14.85 -8.14 -20.09
N ASP A 404 -13.53 -8.25 -20.26
CA ASP A 404 -12.80 -9.49 -20.00
C ASP A 404 -12.39 -9.48 -18.52
N SER A 405 -13.25 -9.99 -17.63
CA SER A 405 -12.94 -10.00 -16.19
C SER A 405 -11.80 -10.98 -15.89
N ILE A 406 -11.69 -12.05 -16.66
CA ILE A 406 -10.47 -12.84 -16.81
C ILE A 406 -10.04 -12.75 -18.29
N PRO A 407 -8.76 -12.50 -18.60
CA PRO A 407 -8.32 -12.44 -19.99
C PRO A 407 -8.62 -13.75 -20.74
N ASP A 408 -9.13 -13.66 -21.97
CA ASP A 408 -9.52 -14.79 -22.83
C ASP A 408 -8.43 -15.86 -23.02
N ALA A 409 -7.16 -15.45 -22.96
CA ALA A 409 -6.01 -16.34 -23.11
C ALA A 409 -5.56 -16.99 -21.78
N SER A 410 -6.09 -16.53 -20.64
CA SER A 410 -5.63 -16.93 -19.32
C SER A 410 -5.94 -18.40 -19.03
N ALA A 411 -4.93 -19.14 -18.59
CA ALA A 411 -5.12 -20.45 -17.99
C ALA A 411 -5.70 -20.28 -16.57
N VAL A 412 -6.86 -20.88 -16.30
CA VAL A 412 -7.54 -20.80 -15.01
C VAL A 412 -7.41 -22.11 -14.25
N THR A 413 -6.89 -22.03 -13.03
CA THR A 413 -6.86 -23.15 -12.09
C THR A 413 -7.75 -22.86 -10.90
N VAL A 414 -8.71 -23.74 -10.60
CA VAL A 414 -9.54 -23.67 -9.40
C VAL A 414 -9.17 -24.82 -8.46
N ALA A 415 -8.46 -24.50 -7.39
CA ALA A 415 -8.02 -25.49 -6.40
C ALA A 415 -9.20 -26.08 -5.61
N ALA A 416 -8.99 -27.24 -4.99
CA ALA A 416 -9.99 -27.86 -4.12
C ALA A 416 -10.41 -26.89 -3.01
N GLY A 417 -11.72 -26.73 -2.80
CA GLY A 417 -12.29 -25.80 -1.82
C GLY A 417 -12.37 -24.33 -2.27
N ALA A 418 -11.83 -23.99 -3.44
CA ALA A 418 -11.95 -22.66 -4.05
C ALA A 418 -13.13 -22.59 -5.03
N THR A 419 -13.57 -21.38 -5.36
CA THR A 419 -14.68 -21.15 -6.31
C THR A 419 -14.36 -20.05 -7.31
N LEU A 420 -14.57 -20.33 -8.60
CA LEU A 420 -14.81 -19.31 -9.62
C LEU A 420 -16.32 -19.08 -9.74
N SER A 421 -16.78 -17.84 -9.70
CA SER A 421 -18.21 -17.50 -9.81
C SER A 421 -18.43 -16.45 -10.90
N LEU A 422 -19.30 -16.75 -11.87
CA LEU A 422 -19.83 -15.77 -12.84
C LEU A 422 -21.15 -15.16 -12.35
N ALA A 423 -21.74 -15.73 -11.31
CA ALA A 423 -22.93 -15.18 -10.68
C ALA A 423 -22.61 -13.90 -9.90
N ARG A 424 -23.48 -12.89 -10.01
CA ARG A 424 -23.38 -11.64 -9.26
C ARG A 424 -23.23 -11.92 -7.74
N PRO A 425 -22.22 -11.32 -7.07
CA PRO A 425 -22.06 -11.51 -5.64
C PRO A 425 -23.24 -10.90 -4.86
N SER A 426 -23.70 -11.60 -3.81
CA SER A 426 -24.71 -11.06 -2.90
C SER A 426 -24.09 -9.94 -2.05
N ILE A 427 -24.29 -8.69 -2.50
CA ILE A 427 -23.83 -7.47 -1.82
C ILE A 427 -25.00 -6.51 -1.61
N SER A 428 -24.93 -5.65 -0.59
CA SER A 428 -26.01 -4.70 -0.30
C SER A 428 -26.24 -3.78 -1.50
N SER A 429 -27.47 -3.81 -2.01
CA SER A 429 -27.95 -3.08 -3.18
C SER A 429 -27.53 -1.60 -3.18
N GLY A 430 -26.76 -1.19 -4.21
CA GLY A 430 -26.27 0.18 -4.41
C GLY A 430 -25.06 0.27 -5.33
N ILE A 431 -24.35 -0.84 -5.51
CA ILE A 431 -23.16 -0.97 -6.36
C ILE A 431 -23.60 -1.35 -7.79
N THR A 432 -23.20 -0.57 -8.79
CA THR A 432 -23.46 -0.80 -10.23
C THR A 432 -22.23 -1.38 -10.93
N GLY A 433 -22.38 -1.91 -12.15
CA GLY A 433 -21.25 -2.39 -12.97
C GLY A 433 -20.66 -3.74 -12.53
N ILE A 434 -21.39 -4.49 -11.71
CA ILE A 434 -21.01 -5.83 -11.22
C ILE A 434 -22.00 -6.91 -11.68
N ASP A 435 -22.74 -6.63 -12.74
CA ASP A 435 -23.73 -7.56 -13.24
C ASP A 435 -23.03 -8.81 -13.79
N SER A 436 -23.68 -9.96 -13.64
CA SER A 436 -23.16 -11.22 -14.16
C SER A 436 -22.90 -11.08 -15.66
N ASP A 437 -21.75 -11.55 -16.16
CA ASP A 437 -21.47 -11.63 -17.60
C ASP A 437 -21.03 -13.01 -18.06
N ASP A 438 -21.19 -13.29 -19.36
CA ASP A 438 -20.53 -14.42 -20.00
C ASP A 438 -19.02 -14.21 -19.91
N GLU A 439 -18.28 -15.30 -19.76
CA GLU A 439 -16.83 -15.25 -19.59
C GLU A 439 -16.14 -16.21 -20.56
N THR A 440 -15.00 -15.78 -21.12
CA THR A 440 -14.14 -16.63 -21.96
C THR A 440 -12.79 -16.75 -21.29
N ILE A 441 -12.28 -17.99 -21.19
CA ILE A 441 -10.97 -18.26 -20.60
C ILE A 441 -10.16 -19.17 -21.51
N GLY A 442 -8.84 -19.15 -21.35
CA GLY A 442 -7.94 -19.95 -22.17
C GLY A 442 -8.09 -21.42 -21.85
N SER A 443 -8.03 -21.81 -20.59
CA SER A 443 -8.25 -23.21 -20.19
C SER A 443 -8.74 -23.31 -18.75
N LEU A 444 -9.33 -24.44 -18.39
CA LEU A 444 -9.84 -24.71 -17.05
C LEU A 444 -9.21 -25.98 -16.47
N SER A 445 -8.66 -25.90 -15.26
CA SER A 445 -8.12 -27.06 -14.53
C SER A 445 -8.38 -26.99 -13.03
N GLY A 446 -8.18 -28.12 -12.34
CA GLY A 446 -8.27 -28.22 -10.89
C GLY A 446 -9.47 -29.02 -10.38
N ALA A 447 -9.75 -28.88 -9.08
CA ALA A 447 -10.70 -29.73 -8.34
C ALA A 447 -11.72 -28.92 -7.51
N GLY A 448 -11.77 -27.59 -7.71
CA GLY A 448 -12.68 -26.70 -7.00
C GLY A 448 -14.09 -26.65 -7.58
N ASN A 449 -14.76 -25.51 -7.43
CA ASN A 449 -16.10 -25.28 -7.93
C ASN A 449 -16.13 -24.14 -8.97
N VAL A 450 -16.94 -24.31 -10.01
CA VAL A 450 -17.31 -23.25 -10.94
C VAL A 450 -18.82 -23.02 -10.80
N ALA A 451 -19.20 -21.81 -10.39
CA ALA A 451 -20.58 -21.37 -10.25
C ALA A 451 -20.95 -20.41 -11.39
N LEU A 452 -21.60 -20.92 -12.42
CA LEU A 452 -21.98 -20.16 -13.62
C LEU A 452 -23.12 -19.17 -13.37
N GLY A 453 -23.99 -19.44 -12.39
CA GLY A 453 -25.28 -18.78 -12.33
C GLY A 453 -26.09 -19.09 -13.59
N ASP A 454 -26.57 -18.04 -14.27
CA ASP A 454 -27.27 -18.09 -15.56
C ASP A 454 -26.37 -17.71 -16.76
N ARG A 455 -25.04 -17.63 -16.56
CA ARG A 455 -24.08 -17.18 -17.58
C ARG A 455 -23.40 -18.33 -18.32
N LYS A 456 -22.80 -18.00 -19.47
CA LYS A 456 -21.97 -18.92 -20.26
C LYS A 456 -20.50 -18.81 -19.84
N LEU A 457 -19.84 -19.95 -19.71
CA LEU A 457 -18.38 -20.04 -19.66
C LEU A 457 -17.88 -20.65 -20.97
N ALA A 458 -17.02 -19.94 -21.70
CA ALA A 458 -16.36 -20.43 -22.90
C ALA A 458 -14.89 -20.78 -22.64
N ILE A 459 -14.44 -21.90 -23.21
CA ILE A 459 -13.07 -22.42 -23.07
C ILE A 459 -12.37 -22.33 -24.43
N GLY A 460 -11.56 -21.29 -24.60
CA GLY A 460 -11.04 -20.81 -25.87
C GLY A 460 -9.67 -21.32 -26.29
N GLY A 461 -8.86 -21.83 -25.37
CA GLY A 461 -7.45 -22.15 -25.62
C GLY A 461 -7.17 -23.56 -26.13
N ASP A 462 -5.92 -23.73 -26.58
CA ASP A 462 -5.43 -24.95 -27.23
C ASP A 462 -4.81 -25.97 -26.27
N ALA A 463 -4.64 -25.58 -25.00
CA ALA A 463 -4.14 -26.48 -23.97
C ALA A 463 -5.15 -27.59 -23.65
N SER A 464 -4.66 -28.81 -23.46
CA SER A 464 -5.47 -29.90 -22.94
C SER A 464 -5.39 -29.91 -21.41
N THR A 465 -6.53 -29.84 -20.74
CA THR A 465 -6.64 -29.73 -19.29
C THR A 465 -7.67 -30.68 -18.71
N ALA A 466 -7.54 -30.98 -17.42
CA ALA A 466 -8.49 -31.78 -16.67
C ALA A 466 -9.06 -30.98 -15.49
N PHE A 467 -10.38 -31.00 -15.36
CA PHE A 467 -11.13 -30.43 -14.26
C PHE A 467 -11.94 -31.54 -13.58
N SER A 468 -11.55 -31.88 -12.36
CA SER A 468 -12.22 -32.88 -11.53
C SER A 468 -13.23 -32.29 -10.56
N GLY A 469 -13.34 -30.97 -10.54
CA GLY A 469 -14.29 -30.23 -9.72
C GLY A 469 -15.73 -30.29 -10.23
N SER A 470 -16.60 -29.49 -9.62
CA SER A 470 -18.01 -29.36 -10.03
C SER A 470 -18.25 -28.06 -10.81
N ILE A 471 -19.04 -28.12 -11.88
CA ILE A 471 -19.60 -26.95 -12.55
C ILE A 471 -21.11 -26.91 -12.28
N SER A 472 -21.64 -25.76 -11.84
CA SER A 472 -23.03 -25.62 -11.39
C SER A 472 -23.65 -24.30 -11.87
N GLY A 473 -24.97 -24.23 -11.98
CA GLY A 473 -25.69 -22.99 -12.32
C GLY A 473 -27.00 -23.25 -13.06
N ALA A 474 -28.11 -22.70 -12.54
CA ALA A 474 -29.39 -22.80 -13.21
C ALA A 474 -29.41 -21.85 -14.43
N GLY A 475 -29.59 -22.40 -15.63
CA GLY A 475 -29.54 -21.67 -16.90
C GLY A 475 -28.13 -21.44 -17.44
N GLY A 476 -27.08 -21.58 -16.61
CA GLY A 476 -25.70 -21.43 -17.03
C GLY A 476 -25.26 -22.48 -18.04
N SER A 477 -24.41 -22.07 -18.99
CA SER A 477 -24.01 -22.87 -20.15
C SER A 477 -22.49 -22.98 -20.30
N LEU A 478 -22.04 -23.97 -21.05
CA LEU A 478 -20.62 -24.23 -21.30
C LEU A 478 -20.36 -24.28 -22.81
N ALA A 479 -19.31 -23.61 -23.28
CA ALA A 479 -18.87 -23.68 -24.69
C ALA A 479 -17.41 -24.10 -24.77
N LYS A 480 -17.10 -25.12 -25.58
CA LYS A 480 -15.74 -25.57 -25.86
C LYS A 480 -15.35 -25.12 -27.27
N LEU A 481 -14.39 -24.20 -27.36
CA LEU A 481 -14.03 -23.50 -28.59
C LEU A 481 -12.60 -23.80 -29.08
N GLY A 482 -11.61 -23.84 -28.18
CA GLY A 482 -10.21 -24.02 -28.59
C GLY A 482 -9.86 -25.42 -29.08
N THR A 483 -8.67 -25.66 -29.62
CA THR A 483 -8.31 -26.98 -30.19
C THR A 483 -7.97 -28.04 -29.13
N GLY A 484 -7.71 -27.64 -27.89
CA GLY A 484 -7.33 -28.54 -26.80
C GLY A 484 -8.44 -29.48 -26.34
N THR A 485 -8.09 -30.43 -25.47
CA THR A 485 -9.05 -31.32 -24.80
C THR A 485 -9.42 -30.78 -23.42
N LEU A 486 -10.70 -30.53 -23.15
CA LEU A 486 -11.19 -30.32 -21.79
C LEU A 486 -11.73 -31.65 -21.24
N THR A 487 -11.11 -32.19 -20.20
CA THR A 487 -11.58 -33.39 -19.50
C THR A 487 -12.35 -33.00 -18.25
N LEU A 488 -13.63 -33.39 -18.18
CA LEU A 488 -14.50 -33.19 -17.02
C LEU A 488 -14.71 -34.53 -16.32
N SER A 489 -14.08 -34.72 -15.16
CA SER A 489 -14.18 -35.96 -14.38
C SER A 489 -15.07 -35.84 -13.13
N GLY A 490 -15.50 -34.64 -12.78
CA GLY A 490 -16.41 -34.39 -11.66
C GLY A 490 -17.90 -34.44 -12.03
N THR A 491 -18.75 -34.17 -11.05
CA THR A 491 -20.20 -34.05 -11.21
C THR A 491 -20.59 -32.62 -11.56
N ASN A 492 -21.14 -32.42 -12.76
CA ASN A 492 -21.57 -31.12 -13.25
C ASN A 492 -23.10 -31.04 -13.28
N THR A 493 -23.66 -29.97 -12.71
CA THR A 493 -25.11 -29.83 -12.44
C THR A 493 -25.72 -28.55 -13.02
N TYR A 494 -25.00 -27.84 -13.90
CA TYR A 494 -25.58 -26.73 -14.65
C TYR A 494 -26.66 -27.22 -15.62
N THR A 495 -27.61 -26.34 -15.97
CA THR A 495 -28.80 -26.74 -16.76
C THR A 495 -28.93 -26.06 -18.11
N GLY A 496 -28.13 -25.03 -18.41
CA GLY A 496 -28.01 -24.47 -19.76
C GLY A 496 -27.25 -25.42 -20.69
N ALA A 497 -27.26 -25.13 -21.99
CA ALA A 497 -26.68 -26.00 -23.02
C ALA A 497 -25.15 -26.12 -22.91
N THR A 498 -24.61 -27.21 -23.45
CA THR A 498 -23.18 -27.40 -23.69
C THR A 498 -22.91 -27.42 -25.19
N THR A 499 -22.03 -26.55 -25.70
CA THR A 499 -21.57 -26.63 -27.10
C THR A 499 -20.12 -27.09 -27.16
N VAL A 500 -19.82 -27.95 -28.14
CA VAL A 500 -18.47 -28.37 -28.50
C VAL A 500 -18.23 -27.90 -29.93
N ASP A 501 -17.81 -26.65 -30.07
CA ASP A 501 -17.67 -26.00 -31.37
C ASP A 501 -16.31 -26.35 -32.01
N ALA A 502 -15.27 -26.55 -31.20
CA ALA A 502 -13.99 -27.10 -31.65
C ALA A 502 -13.21 -27.83 -30.53
N GLY A 503 -12.18 -28.57 -30.94
CA GLY A 503 -11.36 -29.39 -30.06
C GLY A 503 -12.15 -30.56 -29.47
N ARG A 504 -11.76 -31.02 -28.27
CA ARG A 504 -12.40 -32.18 -27.62
C ARG A 504 -12.98 -31.80 -26.25
N LEU A 505 -14.23 -32.20 -26.01
CA LEU A 505 -14.81 -32.31 -24.67
C LEU A 505 -14.80 -33.79 -24.29
N ARG A 506 -14.05 -34.16 -23.24
CA ARG A 506 -14.00 -35.50 -22.67
C ARG A 506 -14.80 -35.51 -21.37
N VAL A 507 -15.89 -36.28 -21.31
CA VAL A 507 -16.73 -36.42 -20.12
C VAL A 507 -16.43 -37.77 -19.48
N ASP A 508 -15.67 -37.76 -18.38
CA ASP A 508 -15.39 -38.95 -17.56
C ASP A 508 -16.26 -39.00 -16.31
N GLY A 509 -16.76 -37.85 -15.86
CA GLY A 509 -17.70 -37.73 -14.75
C GLY A 509 -19.14 -37.70 -15.24
N SER A 510 -19.88 -36.65 -14.88
CA SER A 510 -21.25 -36.46 -15.36
C SER A 510 -21.57 -35.04 -15.79
N LEU A 511 -22.39 -34.90 -16.83
CA LEU A 511 -23.15 -33.68 -17.12
C LEU A 511 -24.61 -33.89 -16.69
N GLY A 512 -25.23 -32.83 -16.16
CA GLY A 512 -26.63 -32.82 -15.75
C GLY A 512 -27.60 -33.00 -16.92
N ASN A 513 -28.87 -32.68 -16.71
CA ASN A 513 -29.86 -32.67 -17.80
C ASN A 513 -29.68 -31.43 -18.70
N THR A 514 -28.53 -31.38 -19.38
CA THR A 514 -28.12 -30.34 -20.32
C THR A 514 -28.17 -30.87 -21.75
N ALA A 515 -28.64 -30.07 -22.69
CA ALA A 515 -28.51 -30.39 -24.11
C ALA A 515 -27.05 -30.19 -24.54
N VAL A 516 -26.47 -31.19 -25.20
CA VAL A 516 -25.11 -31.13 -25.74
C VAL A 516 -25.17 -31.09 -27.27
N SER A 517 -24.53 -30.09 -27.86
CA SER A 517 -24.36 -29.98 -29.32
C SER A 517 -22.88 -30.09 -29.67
N VAL A 518 -22.53 -31.00 -30.58
CA VAL A 518 -21.16 -31.17 -31.08
C VAL A 518 -21.11 -30.65 -32.51
N GLY A 519 -20.52 -29.46 -32.68
CA GLY A 519 -20.34 -28.83 -33.98
C GLY A 519 -19.37 -29.63 -34.86
N SER A 520 -19.33 -29.31 -36.16
CA SER A 520 -18.57 -30.05 -37.17
C SER A 520 -17.07 -30.21 -36.89
N SER A 521 -16.48 -29.30 -36.11
CA SER A 521 -15.06 -29.33 -35.71
C SER A 521 -14.85 -29.80 -34.27
N GLY A 522 -15.93 -30.13 -33.55
CA GLY A 522 -15.91 -30.61 -32.19
C GLY A 522 -15.82 -32.13 -32.10
N THR A 523 -15.26 -32.61 -30.99
CA THR A 523 -15.26 -34.02 -30.61
C THR A 523 -15.82 -34.19 -29.19
N LEU A 524 -16.83 -35.04 -29.03
CA LEU A 524 -17.29 -35.51 -27.73
C LEU A 524 -16.70 -36.89 -27.44
N SER A 525 -16.21 -37.11 -26.22
CA SER A 525 -15.57 -38.37 -25.82
C SER A 525 -15.71 -38.65 -24.32
N GLY A 526 -15.11 -39.75 -23.85
CA GLY A 526 -14.99 -40.08 -22.43
C GLY A 526 -15.84 -41.27 -21.99
N VAL A 527 -15.78 -41.60 -20.70
CA VAL A 527 -16.44 -42.78 -20.10
C VAL A 527 -17.63 -42.45 -19.19
N GLY A 528 -18.05 -41.19 -19.18
CA GLY A 528 -18.99 -40.65 -18.21
C GLY A 528 -20.47 -40.77 -18.60
N THR A 529 -21.30 -39.96 -17.94
CA THR A 529 -22.75 -39.88 -18.20
C THR A 529 -23.18 -38.46 -18.59
N ILE A 530 -23.97 -38.33 -19.63
CA ILE A 530 -24.64 -37.09 -20.03
C ILE A 530 -26.14 -37.34 -19.93
N ALA A 531 -26.83 -36.75 -18.95
CA ALA A 531 -28.24 -37.07 -18.71
C ALA A 531 -29.18 -36.49 -19.78
N GLY A 532 -28.82 -35.35 -20.38
CA GLY A 532 -29.61 -34.70 -21.42
C GLY A 532 -29.37 -35.22 -22.83
N PRO A 533 -30.06 -34.65 -23.83
CA PRO A 533 -29.93 -35.05 -25.23
C PRO A 533 -28.58 -34.61 -25.82
N VAL A 534 -28.03 -35.43 -26.71
CA VAL A 534 -26.79 -35.17 -27.45
C VAL A 534 -27.08 -35.13 -28.95
N THR A 535 -26.70 -34.04 -29.62
CA THR A 535 -26.76 -33.88 -31.08
C THR A 535 -25.35 -33.74 -31.62
N VAL A 536 -25.00 -34.48 -32.67
CA VAL A 536 -23.65 -34.53 -33.23
C VAL A 536 -23.65 -34.19 -34.73
N ASP A 537 -22.94 -33.13 -35.08
CA ASP A 537 -22.50 -32.81 -36.45
C ASP A 537 -21.00 -33.10 -36.66
N GLY A 538 -20.22 -33.11 -35.58
CA GLY A 538 -18.79 -33.42 -35.56
C GLY A 538 -18.49 -34.88 -35.25
N THR A 539 -17.58 -35.11 -34.30
CA THR A 539 -17.12 -36.46 -33.93
C THR A 539 -17.62 -36.87 -32.56
N ILE A 540 -18.01 -38.14 -32.40
CA ILE A 540 -18.23 -38.79 -31.11
C ILE A 540 -17.32 -40.02 -31.00
N ALA A 541 -16.51 -40.08 -29.95
CA ALA A 541 -15.48 -41.08 -29.72
C ALA A 541 -15.53 -41.55 -28.26
N PRO A 542 -16.39 -42.53 -27.91
CA PRO A 542 -16.53 -42.99 -26.53
C PRO A 542 -15.23 -43.57 -25.97
N GLY A 543 -15.03 -43.47 -24.66
CA GLY A 543 -13.93 -44.16 -23.97
C GLY A 543 -12.59 -43.43 -23.91
N ASP A 544 -11.57 -44.15 -23.42
CA ASP A 544 -10.13 -43.87 -23.62
C ASP A 544 -9.53 -44.94 -24.57
N SER A 545 -10.38 -45.41 -25.50
CA SER A 545 -10.04 -46.38 -26.54
C SER A 545 -9.58 -47.76 -26.04
N PRO A 546 -10.51 -48.69 -25.68
CA PRO A 546 -11.98 -48.60 -25.70
C PRO A 546 -12.65 -48.22 -24.37
N GLY A 547 -13.90 -47.72 -24.41
CA GLY A 547 -14.70 -47.45 -23.22
C GLY A 547 -16.21 -47.26 -23.46
N THR A 548 -16.93 -46.84 -22.42
CA THR A 548 -18.41 -46.71 -22.46
C THR A 548 -18.86 -45.31 -22.10
N LEU A 549 -19.55 -44.64 -23.02
CA LEU A 549 -20.19 -43.33 -22.78
C LEU A 549 -21.70 -43.52 -22.65
N THR A 550 -22.32 -42.95 -21.62
CA THR A 550 -23.78 -43.02 -21.44
C THR A 550 -24.41 -41.66 -21.73
N VAL A 551 -25.47 -41.63 -22.53
CA VAL A 551 -26.18 -40.42 -22.94
C VAL A 551 -27.69 -40.56 -22.74
N GLY A 552 -28.42 -39.43 -22.72
CA GLY A 552 -29.88 -39.40 -22.76
C GLY A 552 -30.39 -39.88 -24.12
N SER A 553 -30.95 -38.97 -24.92
CA SER A 553 -31.18 -39.24 -26.35
C SER A 553 -29.93 -38.92 -27.17
N LEU A 554 -29.74 -39.60 -28.30
CA LEU A 554 -28.62 -39.36 -29.22
C LEU A 554 -29.13 -39.13 -30.64
N THR A 555 -28.77 -37.99 -31.22
CA THR A 555 -29.01 -37.65 -32.62
C THR A 555 -27.69 -37.50 -33.35
N LEU A 556 -27.44 -38.40 -34.30
CA LEU A 556 -26.30 -38.34 -35.20
C LEU A 556 -26.80 -37.76 -36.52
N ASN A 557 -26.28 -36.59 -36.91
CA ASN A 557 -26.62 -35.97 -38.18
C ASN A 557 -25.78 -36.55 -39.32
N ALA A 558 -26.12 -36.26 -40.58
CA ALA A 558 -25.44 -36.79 -41.77
C ALA A 558 -23.91 -36.55 -41.80
N SER A 559 -23.43 -35.49 -41.16
CA SER A 559 -22.00 -35.16 -41.07
C SER A 559 -21.28 -35.84 -39.90
N ALA A 560 -22.02 -36.46 -38.98
CA ALA A 560 -21.48 -37.04 -37.77
C ALA A 560 -20.47 -38.15 -38.08
N LYS A 561 -19.43 -38.22 -37.26
CA LYS A 561 -18.44 -39.30 -37.26
C LYS A 561 -18.49 -40.03 -35.94
N LEU A 562 -18.64 -41.35 -36.00
CA LEU A 562 -18.55 -42.21 -34.83
C LEU A 562 -17.21 -42.92 -34.92
N ASP A 563 -16.25 -42.49 -34.11
CA ASP A 563 -14.93 -43.12 -34.06
C ASP A 563 -14.99 -44.19 -32.97
N TYR A 564 -14.95 -45.46 -33.38
CA TYR A 564 -15.10 -46.61 -32.50
C TYR A 564 -13.87 -47.51 -32.57
N GLU A 565 -13.34 -47.86 -31.40
CA GLU A 565 -12.39 -48.93 -31.20
C GLU A 565 -13.11 -50.25 -30.92
N LEU A 566 -12.87 -51.25 -31.78
CA LEU A 566 -13.44 -52.59 -31.64
C LEU A 566 -12.31 -53.63 -31.61
N GLY A 567 -12.33 -54.48 -30.58
CA GLY A 567 -11.41 -55.59 -30.37
C GLY A 567 -12.12 -56.94 -30.45
N THR A 568 -12.69 -57.41 -29.33
CA THR A 568 -13.18 -58.80 -29.22
C THR A 568 -14.58 -58.98 -29.84
N PRO A 569 -14.74 -59.83 -30.88
CA PRO A 569 -16.05 -60.08 -31.47
C PRO A 569 -17.07 -60.62 -30.47
N GLY A 570 -18.33 -60.20 -30.62
CA GLY A 570 -19.44 -60.68 -29.79
C GLY A 570 -19.46 -60.16 -28.35
N THR A 571 -18.52 -59.30 -27.96
CA THR A 571 -18.48 -58.69 -26.62
C THR A 571 -19.11 -57.30 -26.67
N VAL A 572 -20.14 -57.01 -25.87
CA VAL A 572 -20.76 -55.68 -25.81
C VAL A 572 -20.02 -54.84 -24.78
N GLY A 573 -19.39 -53.74 -25.19
CA GLY A 573 -18.61 -52.89 -24.29
C GLY A 573 -17.49 -53.65 -23.57
N SER A 574 -17.37 -53.43 -22.25
CA SER A 574 -16.42 -54.09 -21.32
C SER A 574 -14.95 -53.67 -21.41
N GLY A 575 -14.69 -52.48 -21.96
CA GLY A 575 -13.33 -51.93 -22.08
C GLY A 575 -12.47 -52.59 -23.16
N VAL A 576 -13.06 -53.50 -23.95
CA VAL A 576 -12.42 -54.13 -25.13
C VAL A 576 -13.10 -53.74 -26.44
N ASN A 577 -14.30 -53.18 -26.37
CA ASN A 577 -15.04 -52.56 -27.45
C ASN A 577 -15.65 -51.26 -26.94
N ASP A 578 -15.70 -50.28 -27.81
CA ASP A 578 -16.45 -49.06 -27.55
C ASP A 578 -17.94 -49.31 -27.48
N LEU A 579 -18.58 -48.54 -26.61
CA LEU A 579 -20.02 -48.61 -26.39
C LEU A 579 -20.56 -47.21 -26.11
N ILE A 580 -21.65 -46.85 -26.79
CA ILE A 580 -22.52 -45.76 -26.34
C ILE A 580 -23.82 -46.36 -25.83
N VAL A 581 -24.16 -46.06 -24.59
CA VAL A 581 -25.46 -46.39 -24.00
C VAL A 581 -26.40 -45.19 -24.19
N VAL A 582 -27.48 -45.38 -24.95
CA VAL A 582 -28.50 -44.35 -25.19
C VAL A 582 -29.73 -44.71 -24.37
N ASN A 583 -30.07 -43.89 -23.38
CA ASN A 583 -31.21 -44.12 -22.49
C ASN A 583 -32.55 -43.60 -23.04
N GLY A 584 -32.49 -42.77 -24.07
CA GLY A 584 -33.64 -42.20 -24.78
C GLY A 584 -33.70 -42.64 -26.25
N ASP A 585 -34.17 -41.74 -27.11
CA ASP A 585 -34.29 -42.00 -28.54
C ASP A 585 -32.92 -41.94 -29.23
N LEU A 586 -32.69 -42.84 -30.19
CA LEU A 586 -31.53 -42.85 -31.08
C LEU A 586 -31.96 -42.51 -32.50
N THR A 587 -31.41 -41.44 -33.06
CA THR A 587 -31.44 -41.16 -34.51
C THR A 587 -30.06 -41.44 -35.08
N LEU A 588 -29.99 -42.35 -36.06
CA LEU A 588 -28.73 -42.82 -36.66
C LEU A 588 -28.59 -42.29 -38.09
N ASP A 589 -27.53 -41.53 -38.31
CA ASP A 589 -27.00 -41.10 -39.61
C ASP A 589 -25.47 -40.95 -39.45
N GLY A 590 -24.78 -40.44 -40.47
CA GLY A 590 -23.35 -40.18 -40.44
C GLY A 590 -22.49 -41.39 -40.82
N THR A 591 -21.22 -41.34 -40.43
CA THR A 591 -20.20 -42.36 -40.80
C THR A 591 -19.62 -43.02 -39.56
N LEU A 592 -19.63 -44.35 -39.52
CA LEU A 592 -18.92 -45.15 -38.52
C LEU A 592 -17.49 -45.41 -38.99
N ASN A 593 -16.51 -44.89 -38.25
CA ASN A 593 -15.09 -45.16 -38.43
C ASN A 593 -14.66 -46.21 -37.39
N ILE A 594 -14.06 -47.30 -37.86
CA ILE A 594 -13.66 -48.41 -36.99
C ILE A 594 -12.13 -48.47 -36.93
N THR A 595 -11.61 -48.46 -35.71
CA THR A 595 -10.23 -48.79 -35.37
C THR A 595 -10.20 -50.21 -34.79
N ASP A 596 -9.50 -51.14 -35.44
CA ASP A 596 -9.25 -52.47 -34.89
C ASP A 596 -8.22 -52.37 -33.75
N VAL A 597 -8.65 -52.63 -32.52
CA VAL A 597 -7.77 -52.69 -31.33
C VAL A 597 -7.43 -54.11 -30.91
N GLY A 598 -7.74 -55.09 -31.77
CA GLY A 598 -7.34 -56.48 -31.66
C GLY A 598 -8.54 -57.42 -31.62
N GLY A 599 -8.77 -58.14 -32.71
CA GLY A 599 -9.72 -59.25 -32.75
C GLY A 599 -10.74 -59.23 -33.88
N PHE A 600 -10.64 -58.31 -34.85
CA PHE A 600 -11.26 -58.56 -36.17
C PHE A 600 -10.63 -59.83 -36.74
N GLY A 601 -11.31 -60.96 -36.56
CA GLY A 601 -10.84 -62.26 -37.02
C GLY A 601 -10.37 -62.20 -38.48
N ALA A 602 -9.34 -62.97 -38.81
CA ALA A 602 -8.75 -62.99 -40.15
C ALA A 602 -9.84 -62.98 -41.23
N SER A 603 -9.74 -62.07 -42.20
CA SER A 603 -10.67 -62.00 -43.33
C SER A 603 -10.68 -63.35 -44.04
N THR A 604 -11.74 -64.14 -43.84
CA THR A 604 -12.00 -65.26 -44.74
C THR A 604 -12.61 -64.66 -45.99
N GLY A 605 -11.74 -64.20 -46.91
CA GLY A 605 -12.14 -63.89 -48.27
C GLY A 605 -12.83 -65.12 -48.86
N SER A 606 -14.08 -64.94 -49.30
CA SER A 606 -14.79 -65.87 -50.16
C SER A 606 -14.95 -65.27 -51.54
#